data_AF-A0A397UR62-F1
#
_entry.id   AF-A0A397UR62-F1
#
_cell.length_a   1.000
_cell.length_b   1.000
_cell.length_c   1.000
_cell.angle_alpha   90.00
_cell.angle_beta   90.00
_cell.angle_gamma   90.00
#
_symmetry.space_group_name_H-M   'P 1'
#
loop_
_entity.id
_entity.type
_entity.pdbx_description
1 polymer ?
#
loop_
_entity_poly.entity_id
_entity_poly.type
_entity_poly.pdbx_seq_one_letter_code
_entity_poly.pdbx_strand_id
1 'polypeptide(L)' 'MQVYGLPLKDVVNEKFGDGIMSAIDFTANVEKVKGNDDSTRIKMIFEGKFLPYKKW' A
#
# COMPACT_ATOMS: atom_id res chain seq x y z
N MET A 1 11.86 5.30 -0.63
CA MET A 1 10.49 5.33 -0.04
C MET A 1 10.26 6.55 0.87
N GLN A 2 10.92 7.68 0.60
CA GLN A 2 11.12 8.74 1.60
C GLN A 2 10.00 9.79 1.65
N VAL A 3 9.15 9.89 0.62
CA VAL A 3 8.11 10.92 0.53
C VAL A 3 6.73 10.38 0.94
N TYR A 4 6.40 9.14 0.59
CA TYR A 4 5.06 8.58 0.79
C TYR A 4 4.96 7.55 1.92
N GLY A 5 6.07 7.10 2.51
CA GLY A 5 6.04 6.04 3.53
C GLY A 5 5.29 6.44 4.81
N LEU A 6 5.54 7.66 5.31
CA LEU A 6 4.87 8.21 6.49
C LEU A 6 3.36 8.43 6.26
N PRO A 7 2.92 9.16 5.21
CA PRO A 7 1.48 9.35 4.99
C PRO A 7 0.75 8.04 4.64
N LEU A 8 1.39 7.08 3.96
CA LEU A 8 0.79 5.76 3.74
C LEU A 8 0.55 5.03 5.06
N LYS A 9 1.52 5.08 6.00
CA LYS A 9 1.36 4.49 7.33
C LYS A 9 0.18 5.12 8.07
N ASP A 10 0.07 6.46 8.06
CA ASP A 10 -1.02 7.15 8.73
C ASP A 10 -2.39 6.79 8.14
N VAL A 11 -2.52 6.74 6.80
CA VAL A 11 -3.78 6.33 6.14
C VAL A 11 -4.15 4.88 6.45
N VAL A 12 -3.17 3.97 6.53
CA VAL A 12 -3.41 2.58 6.92
C VAL A 12 -3.88 2.51 8.38
N ASN A 13 -3.24 3.25 9.27
CA ASN A 13 -3.62 3.30 10.69
C ASN A 13 -4.99 3.95 10.92
N GLU A 14 -5.37 4.96 10.13
CA GLU A 14 -6.69 5.60 10.19
C GLU A 14 -7.80 4.64 9.75
N LYS A 15 -7.56 3.85 8.70
CA LYS A 15 -8.59 2.94 8.14
C LYS A 15 -8.68 1.59 8.83
N PHE A 16 -7.56 1.03 9.27
CA PHE A 16 -7.50 -0.34 9.80
C PHE A 16 -7.12 -0.40 11.30
N GLY A 17 -6.61 0.70 11.87
CA GLY A 17 -6.16 0.76 13.25
C GLY A 17 -4.65 0.49 13.42
N ASP A 18 -4.20 0.42 14.66
CA ASP A 18 -2.78 0.25 15.00
C ASP A 18 -2.27 -1.14 14.59
N GLY A 19 -1.44 -1.20 13.56
CA GLY A 19 -0.94 -2.45 12.99
C GLY A 19 0.03 -2.22 11.82
N ILE A 20 0.45 -3.31 11.19
CA ILE A 20 1.27 -3.28 9.97
C ILE A 20 0.66 -4.10 8.86
N MET A 21 0.95 -3.71 7.63
CA MET A 21 0.80 -4.58 6.48
C MET A 21 1.96 -5.59 6.47
N SER A 22 1.63 -6.88 6.49
CA SER A 22 2.61 -7.97 6.37
C SER A 22 3.38 -7.85 5.06
N ALA A 23 4.70 -7.99 5.12
CA ALA A 23 5.57 -8.09 3.94
C ALA A 23 5.82 -9.55 3.51
N ILE A 24 5.35 -10.54 4.28
CA ILE A 24 5.51 -11.97 3.98
C ILE A 24 4.30 -12.46 3.18
N ASP A 25 3.11 -12.13 3.64
CA ASP A 25 1.84 -12.42 2.97
C ASP A 25 1.43 -11.17 2.19
N PHE A 26 2.17 -10.93 1.11
CA PHE A 26 2.10 -9.72 0.29
C PHE A 26 2.17 -10.06 -1.19
N THR A 27 1.28 -9.46 -1.97
CA THR A 27 1.27 -9.52 -3.42
C THR A 27 1.43 -8.10 -3.99
N ALA A 28 2.35 -7.96 -4.94
CA ALA A 28 2.51 -6.74 -5.72
C ALA A 28 2.17 -7.04 -7.18
N ASN A 29 1.21 -6.31 -7.73
CA ASN A 29 0.88 -6.36 -9.14
C ASN A 29 1.26 -5.03 -9.81
N VAL A 30 1.89 -5.10 -10.98
CA VAL A 30 2.30 -3.92 -11.74
C VAL A 30 1.68 -4.00 -13.12
N GLU A 31 0.77 -3.07 -13.38
CA GLU A 31 0.04 -2.98 -14.64
C GLU A 31 0.44 -1.70 -15.39
N LYS A 32 0.60 -1.82 -16.69
CA LYS A 32 0.75 -0.67 -17.58
C LYS A 32 -0.63 -0.19 -17.99
N VAL A 33 -0.99 1.04 -17.63
CA VAL A 33 -2.28 1.65 -17.96
C VAL A 33 -2.07 2.85 -18.91
N LYS A 34 -2.95 3.00 -19.89
CA LYS A 34 -2.99 4.24 -20.70
C LYS A 34 -3.66 5.34 -19.89
N GLY A 35 -2.97 6.47 -19.74
CA GLY A 35 -3.57 7.68 -19.20
C GLY A 35 -4.48 8.36 -20.22
N ASN A 36 -5.36 9.26 -19.75
CA ASN A 36 -6.27 10.02 -20.62
C ASN A 36 -5.56 10.84 -21.72
N ASP A 37 -4.27 11.10 -21.58
CA ASP A 37 -3.43 11.86 -22.51
C ASP A 37 -2.57 10.95 -23.43
N ASP A 38 -2.97 9.69 -23.63
CA ASP A 38 -2.16 8.64 -24.29
C ASP A 38 -0.80 8.34 -23.63
N SER A 39 -0.52 8.98 -22.49
CA SER A 39 0.67 8.75 -21.68
C SER A 39 0.68 7.33 -21.12
N THR A 40 1.84 6.66 -21.14
CA THR A 40 2.03 5.41 -20.39
C THR A 40 2.09 5.70 -18.89
N ARG A 41 1.15 5.13 -18.12
CA ARG A 41 1.12 5.21 -16.66
C ARG A 41 1.38 3.83 -16.06
N ILE A 42 1.95 3.83 -14.86
CA ILE A 42 2.23 2.61 -14.10
C ILE A 42 1.23 2.56 -12.95
N LYS A 43 0.47 1.47 -12.87
CA LYS A 43 -0.44 1.17 -11.77
C LYS A 43 0.21 0.07 -10.94
N MET A 44 0.53 0.38 -9.69
CA MET A 44 1.03 -0.60 -8.72
C MET A 44 -0.08 -0.89 -7.73
N ILE A 45 -0.43 -2.16 -7.58
CA ILE A 45 -1.39 -2.65 -6.60
C ILE A 45 -0.61 -3.45 -5.57
N PHE A 46 -0.73 -3.04 -4.31
CA PHE A 46 -0.05 -3.62 -3.17
C PHE A 46 -1.09 -4.19 -2.22
N GLU A 47 -1.14 -5.51 -2.10
CA GLU A 47 -2.09 -6.24 -1.27
C GLU A 47 -1.32 -7.03 -0.23
N GLY A 48 -1.43 -6.63 1.03
CA GLY A 48 -0.79 -7.33 2.14
C GLY A 48 -1.75 -7.54 3.28
N LYS A 49 -1.58 -8.66 3.99
CA LYS A 49 -2.39 -8.99 5.16
C LYS A 49 -2.19 -7.97 6.28
N PHE A 50 -3.28 -7.41 6.82
CA PHE A 50 -3.21 -6.53 7.99
C PHE A 50 -2.95 -7.34 9.26
N LEU A 51 -1.93 -6.94 10.02
CA LEU A 51 -1.54 -7.53 11.28
C LEU A 51 -1.71 -6.47 12.39
N PRO A 52 -2.78 -6.56 13.20
CA PRO A 52 -3.00 -5.61 14.28
C PRO A 52 -1.94 -5.79 15.37
N TYR A 53 -1.46 -4.68 15.92
CA TYR A 53 -0.59 -4.73 17.09
C TYR A 53 -1.43 -5.10 18.32
N LYS A 54 -1.26 -6.33 18.81
CA LYS A 54 -1.79 -6.69 20.13
C LYS A 54 -0.96 -5.99 21.21
N LYS A 55 -1.58 -5.05 21.92
CA LYS A 55 -1.10 -4.63 23.24
C LYS A 55 -1.37 -5.80 24.19
N TRP A 56 -0.29 -6.40 24.67
CA TRP A 56 -0.30 -7.41 25.74
C TRP A 56 -0.49 -6.72 27.10
#